data_AF-A0A960WZ95-F1
#
_entry.id   AF-A0A960WZ95-F1
#
_cell.length_a   1.000
_cell.length_b   1.000
_cell.length_c   1.000
_cell.angle_alpha   90.00
_cell.angle_beta   90.00
_cell.angle_gamma   90.00
#
_symmetry.space_group_name_H-M   'P 1'
#
loop_
_entity.id
_entity.type
_entity.pdbx_description
1 polymer ?
#
loop_
_entity_poly.entity_id
_entity_poly.type
_entity_poly.pdbx_seq_one_letter_code
_entity_poly.pdbx_strand_id
1 'polypeptide(L)'
;CALPICPLVLDVTPTGFGTVPSKLALTNYKVGFPYTLEAKPAAGKVFDGWLVSDPTGAAVTPAMMEVPKLTFTHQENLMLTATFIDTPFVPDVVGTFNGLVSPDTMLPDRDPAGAGPEDGTPGSNETSGFLTATVTTKGALSGKLKIDGLELRFSGVLDNAGNARFGKDRATVIALVRRGKLPLELALHLDLTGATDHMTGTVTQRQDAEVMAVSQVLAERAFFSASRKLSADPRAESATSGKRFTLVFQHLGSQPGLTAADYPQGDGYATGTVSATGQVVFSGRFADDTPVTFSAPLSEALRWPLFAPLYSKKGSISGWITLEIATDSDMTGPGLAWYRPVQSTQWYPQGWPAGIAVDALGAIYVGSPSPVLGTLIAPDAATGNVGVTFSDGKLAAPVDKAINITPTNKVTVAPTSDKSFTCVLVPSQGNVSGSLTPTGGSKMSWRGVLLQKGANRGGYGYFLTAKPRTVDGTGEVGAVRMLTK
;
A
#
# COMPACT_ATOMS: atom_id res chain seq x y z
N CYS A 1 45.35 -42.41 -27.34
CA CYS A 1 44.99 -41.18 -28.08
C CYS A 1 44.96 -40.01 -27.12
N ALA A 2 45.95 -39.13 -27.17
CA ALA A 2 45.92 -37.88 -26.43
C ALA A 2 44.86 -36.98 -27.09
N LEU A 3 43.83 -36.58 -26.34
CA LEU A 3 42.87 -35.58 -26.81
C LEU A 3 43.67 -34.30 -27.12
N PRO A 4 43.49 -33.69 -28.31
CA PRO A 4 44.20 -32.47 -28.65
C PRO A 4 43.78 -31.38 -27.67
N ILE A 5 44.78 -30.73 -27.11
CA ILE A 5 44.57 -29.55 -26.29
C ILE A 5 44.28 -28.41 -27.29
N CYS A 6 43.08 -27.84 -27.25
CA CYS A 6 42.64 -26.82 -28.21
C CYS A 6 42.42 -25.48 -27.49
N PRO A 7 42.82 -24.34 -28.09
CA PRO A 7 42.73 -23.05 -27.44
C PRO A 7 41.26 -22.64 -27.20
N LEU A 8 40.97 -22.20 -25.98
CA LEU A 8 39.74 -21.48 -25.64
C LEU A 8 39.90 -20.01 -26.04
N VAL A 9 38.93 -19.45 -26.76
CA VAL A 9 38.87 -18.00 -27.00
C VAL A 9 38.00 -17.38 -25.91
N LEU A 10 38.58 -16.45 -25.15
CA LEU A 10 37.93 -15.78 -24.04
C LEU A 10 38.04 -14.27 -24.20
N ASP A 11 36.90 -13.63 -24.37
CA ASP A 11 36.79 -12.19 -24.56
C ASP A 11 36.04 -11.51 -23.41
N VAL A 12 36.33 -10.22 -23.23
CA VAL A 12 35.65 -9.33 -22.30
C VAL A 12 35.19 -8.11 -23.06
N THR A 13 33.89 -7.80 -22.98
CA THR A 13 33.31 -6.65 -23.70
C THR A 13 32.46 -5.80 -22.75
N PRO A 14 32.66 -4.47 -22.70
CA PRO A 14 33.79 -3.72 -23.23
C PRO A 14 35.12 -4.03 -22.51
N THR A 15 36.25 -3.84 -23.19
CA THR A 15 37.58 -3.99 -22.58
C THR A 15 37.72 -3.05 -21.37
N GLY A 16 38.22 -3.59 -20.26
CA GLY A 16 38.43 -2.84 -19.01
C GLY A 16 37.21 -2.76 -18.09
N PHE A 17 36.03 -3.22 -18.51
CA PHE A 17 34.82 -3.21 -17.66
C PHE A 17 34.76 -4.41 -16.69
N GLY A 18 35.64 -5.39 -16.88
CA GLY A 18 35.75 -6.54 -16.01
C GLY A 18 36.92 -7.42 -16.38
N THR A 19 37.02 -8.56 -15.71
CA THR A 19 38.02 -9.60 -15.98
C THR A 19 37.37 -10.97 -15.90
N VAL A 20 37.94 -11.95 -16.60
CA VAL A 20 37.62 -13.37 -16.41
C VAL A 20 38.92 -14.11 -16.11
N PRO A 21 39.31 -14.25 -14.83
CA PRO A 21 40.54 -14.95 -14.48
C PRO A 21 40.42 -16.44 -14.81
N SER A 22 41.35 -16.96 -15.61
CA SER A 22 41.49 -18.40 -15.86
C SER A 22 42.57 -18.99 -14.95
N LYS A 23 42.29 -20.15 -14.35
CA LYS A 23 43.30 -20.92 -13.58
C LYS A 23 44.26 -21.71 -14.48
N LEU A 24 43.95 -21.80 -15.77
CA LEU A 24 44.73 -22.48 -16.78
C LEU A 24 45.14 -21.50 -17.88
N ALA A 25 46.28 -21.72 -18.53
CA ALA A 25 46.52 -21.06 -19.80
C ALA A 25 45.39 -21.42 -20.79
N LEU A 26 44.93 -20.47 -21.59
CA LEU A 26 43.83 -20.69 -22.55
C LEU A 26 44.14 -21.81 -23.57
N THR A 27 45.41 -22.11 -23.76
CA THR A 27 45.91 -23.21 -24.60
C THR A 27 45.88 -24.56 -23.92
N ASN A 28 45.45 -24.71 -22.66
CA ASN A 28 45.57 -25.93 -21.85
C ASN A 28 44.21 -26.64 -21.58
N TYR A 29 43.15 -26.22 -22.27
CA TYR A 29 41.81 -26.80 -22.11
C TYR A 29 41.65 -28.07 -22.96
N LYS A 30 41.14 -29.14 -22.35
CA LYS A 30 40.93 -30.45 -22.99
C LYS A 30 39.48 -30.56 -23.45
N VAL A 31 39.28 -30.92 -24.72
CA VAL A 31 37.94 -31.14 -25.30
C VAL A 31 37.19 -32.23 -24.52
N GLY A 32 35.90 -31.99 -24.27
CA GLY A 32 35.00 -32.90 -23.57
C GLY A 32 35.06 -32.84 -22.04
N PHE A 33 35.94 -32.01 -21.46
CA PHE A 33 36.04 -31.84 -20.01
C PHE A 33 35.28 -30.61 -19.52
N PRO A 34 34.66 -30.67 -18.33
CA PRO A 34 34.00 -29.52 -17.73
C PRO A 34 35.01 -28.55 -17.11
N TYR A 35 34.80 -27.26 -17.35
CA TYR A 35 35.56 -26.18 -16.75
C TYR A 35 34.63 -25.14 -16.14
N THR A 36 35.20 -24.24 -15.33
CA THR A 36 34.44 -23.15 -14.73
C THR A 36 35.24 -21.86 -14.76
N LEU A 37 34.62 -20.81 -15.28
CA LEU A 37 35.13 -19.46 -15.29
C LEU A 37 34.21 -18.55 -14.47
N GLU A 38 34.77 -17.46 -13.96
CA GLU A 38 34.03 -16.48 -13.19
C GLU A 38 34.35 -15.07 -13.69
N ALA A 39 33.33 -14.42 -14.26
CA ALA A 39 33.37 -13.03 -14.64
C ALA A 39 33.35 -12.13 -13.41
N LYS A 40 34.29 -11.18 -13.34
CA LYS A 40 34.44 -10.24 -12.23
C LYS A 40 34.31 -8.82 -12.77
N PRO A 41 33.22 -8.10 -12.47
CA PRO A 41 33.04 -6.73 -12.91
C PRO A 41 34.04 -5.79 -12.22
N ALA A 42 34.46 -4.75 -12.93
CA ALA A 42 35.18 -3.63 -12.34
C ALA A 42 34.27 -2.77 -11.44
N ALA A 43 34.84 -1.84 -10.69
CA ALA A 43 34.07 -0.92 -9.85
C ALA A 43 33.07 -0.11 -10.70
N GLY A 44 31.81 -0.04 -10.25
CA GLY A 44 30.73 0.65 -10.96
C GLY A 44 30.13 -0.14 -12.14
N LYS A 45 30.64 -1.34 -12.44
CA LYS A 45 30.13 -2.20 -13.52
C LYS A 45 29.34 -3.38 -12.95
N VAL A 46 28.50 -3.98 -13.79
CA VAL A 46 27.83 -5.27 -13.52
C VAL A 46 28.05 -6.22 -14.68
N PHE A 47 27.98 -7.51 -14.38
CA PHE A 47 27.98 -8.57 -15.39
C PHE A 47 26.61 -8.57 -16.11
N ASP A 48 26.63 -8.69 -17.43
CA ASP A 48 25.43 -8.59 -18.28
C ASP A 48 25.11 -9.87 -19.04
N GLY A 49 26.04 -10.83 -19.06
CA GLY A 49 25.78 -12.14 -19.62
C GLY A 49 26.98 -12.71 -20.36
N TRP A 50 26.91 -14.02 -20.59
CA TRP A 50 27.83 -14.73 -21.46
C TRP A 50 27.25 -14.83 -22.86
N LEU A 51 28.05 -14.50 -23.87
CA LEU A 51 27.84 -14.98 -25.22
C LEU A 51 28.68 -16.24 -25.40
N VAL A 52 28.04 -17.31 -25.86
CA VAL A 52 28.67 -18.62 -26.07
C VAL A 52 28.42 -19.02 -27.51
N SER A 53 29.49 -19.29 -28.27
CA SER A 53 29.38 -19.55 -29.72
C SER A 53 28.60 -20.82 -30.06
N ASP A 54 28.63 -21.83 -29.18
CA ASP A 54 27.81 -23.03 -29.26
C ASP A 54 27.39 -23.48 -27.83
N PRO A 55 26.28 -22.92 -27.31
CA PRO A 55 25.81 -23.21 -25.96
C PRO A 55 25.42 -24.68 -25.78
N THR A 56 24.78 -25.29 -26.80
CA THR A 56 24.30 -26.67 -26.72
C THR A 56 25.46 -27.67 -26.65
N GLY A 57 26.46 -27.54 -27.54
CA GLY A 57 27.67 -28.38 -27.49
C GLY A 57 28.49 -28.18 -26.22
N ALA A 58 28.50 -26.95 -25.67
CA ALA A 58 29.14 -26.64 -24.40
C ALA A 58 28.33 -27.02 -23.15
N ALA A 59 27.14 -27.62 -23.31
CA ALA A 59 26.20 -27.93 -22.22
C ALA A 59 25.84 -26.72 -21.33
N VAL A 60 25.76 -25.54 -21.93
CA VAL A 60 25.40 -24.26 -21.28
C VAL A 60 23.93 -23.96 -21.54
N THR A 61 23.17 -23.72 -20.47
CA THR A 61 21.75 -23.31 -20.56
C THR A 61 21.62 -21.78 -20.58
N PRO A 62 20.46 -21.23 -21.02
CA PRO A 62 20.19 -19.79 -20.94
C PRO A 62 20.40 -19.21 -19.53
N ALA A 63 19.91 -19.88 -18.48
CA ALA A 63 20.08 -19.44 -17.11
C ALA A 63 21.56 -19.42 -16.65
N MET A 64 22.39 -20.33 -17.17
CA MET A 64 23.83 -20.33 -16.91
C MET A 64 24.54 -19.12 -17.55
N MET A 65 24.05 -18.62 -18.68
CA MET A 65 24.62 -17.45 -19.34
C MET A 65 24.35 -16.16 -18.57
N GLU A 66 23.34 -16.13 -17.69
CA GLU A 66 22.97 -14.96 -16.88
C GLU A 66 23.71 -14.89 -15.53
N VAL A 67 24.54 -15.89 -15.20
CA VAL A 67 25.32 -15.90 -13.97
C VAL A 67 26.81 -15.67 -14.24
N PRO A 68 27.51 -14.86 -13.43
CA PRO A 68 28.93 -14.57 -13.65
C PRO A 68 29.82 -15.82 -13.61
N LYS A 69 29.39 -16.85 -12.88
CA LYS A 69 30.10 -18.13 -12.79
C LYS A 69 29.54 -19.12 -13.82
N LEU A 70 30.25 -19.29 -14.92
CA LEU A 70 29.87 -20.19 -16.01
C LEU A 70 30.59 -21.52 -15.89
N THR A 71 29.83 -22.61 -15.82
CA THR A 71 30.34 -23.98 -16.00
C THR A 71 29.98 -24.46 -17.40
N PHE A 72 30.96 -24.98 -18.13
CA PHE A 72 30.79 -25.41 -19.52
C PHE A 72 31.66 -26.63 -19.81
N THR A 73 31.29 -27.42 -20.82
CA THR A 73 32.13 -28.46 -21.41
C THR A 73 32.96 -27.86 -22.52
N HIS A 74 34.29 -27.96 -22.44
CA HIS A 74 35.17 -27.38 -23.48
C HIS A 74 35.05 -28.14 -24.79
N GLN A 75 35.09 -27.41 -25.89
CA GLN A 75 35.11 -27.95 -27.24
C GLN A 75 36.03 -27.14 -28.15
N GLU A 76 36.34 -27.70 -29.31
CA GLU A 76 37.21 -27.04 -30.28
C GLU A 76 36.57 -25.73 -30.78
N ASN A 77 37.37 -24.66 -30.87
CA ASN A 77 36.93 -23.33 -31.31
C ASN A 77 35.80 -22.70 -30.46
N LEU A 78 35.63 -23.13 -29.21
CA LEU A 78 34.69 -22.50 -28.29
C LEU A 78 35.11 -21.04 -28.02
N MET A 79 34.20 -20.12 -28.25
CA MET A 79 34.35 -18.70 -27.91
C MET A 79 33.37 -18.34 -26.79
N LEU A 80 33.92 -17.75 -25.74
CA LEU A 80 33.17 -17.24 -24.60
C LEU A 80 33.44 -15.74 -24.49
N THR A 81 32.39 -14.91 -24.49
CA THR A 81 32.50 -13.47 -24.24
C THR A 81 31.75 -13.12 -22.97
N ALA A 82 32.46 -12.60 -21.97
CA ALA A 82 31.82 -11.99 -20.81
C ALA A 82 31.45 -10.54 -21.13
N THR A 83 30.15 -10.24 -21.04
CA THR A 83 29.62 -8.90 -21.27
C THR A 83 29.43 -8.18 -19.95
N PHE A 84 29.80 -6.90 -19.91
CA PHE A 84 29.64 -6.03 -18.75
C PHE A 84 29.05 -4.69 -19.18
N ILE A 85 28.29 -4.08 -18.28
CA ILE A 85 27.71 -2.74 -18.48
C ILE A 85 27.96 -1.87 -17.25
N ASP A 86 27.71 -0.56 -17.38
CA ASP A 86 27.55 0.30 -16.22
C ASP A 86 26.41 -0.19 -15.34
N THR A 87 26.56 -0.12 -14.02
CA THR A 87 25.53 -0.58 -13.09
C THR A 87 24.23 0.21 -13.30
N PRO A 88 23.09 -0.43 -13.62
CA PRO A 88 21.81 0.25 -13.65
C PRO A 88 21.25 0.48 -12.23
N PHE A 89 21.85 -0.17 -11.22
CA PHE A 89 21.43 -0.13 -9.82
C PHE A 89 22.02 1.08 -9.08
N VAL A 90 21.73 2.27 -9.56
CA VAL A 90 22.21 3.54 -8.97
C VAL A 90 21.37 3.96 -7.75
N PRO A 91 21.94 4.74 -6.79
CA PRO A 91 21.24 5.13 -5.56
C PRO A 91 19.89 5.81 -5.77
N ASP A 92 19.70 6.53 -6.88
CA ASP A 92 18.46 7.24 -7.20
C ASP A 92 17.38 6.35 -7.83
N VAL A 93 17.70 5.08 -8.13
CA VAL A 93 16.77 4.10 -8.70
C VAL A 93 16.44 3.03 -7.67
N VAL A 94 17.43 2.55 -6.92
CA VAL A 94 17.25 1.48 -5.92
C VAL A 94 16.81 2.01 -4.56
N GLY A 95 16.33 1.12 -3.69
CA GLY A 95 15.89 1.50 -2.36
C GLY A 95 14.77 0.61 -1.87
N THR A 96 13.92 1.15 -1.00
CA THR A 96 12.72 0.45 -0.52
C THR A 96 11.50 0.93 -1.27
N PHE A 97 10.70 -0.01 -1.77
CA PHE A 97 9.46 0.19 -2.49
C PHE A 97 8.30 -0.29 -1.63
N ASN A 98 7.22 0.48 -1.61
CA ASN A 98 6.01 0.17 -0.86
C ASN A 98 4.82 0.34 -1.79
N GLY A 99 3.91 -0.62 -1.80
CA GLY A 99 2.87 -0.65 -2.81
C GLY A 99 1.64 -1.44 -2.45
N LEU A 100 0.61 -1.24 -3.25
CA LEU A 100 -0.62 -2.02 -3.18
C LEU A 100 -0.54 -3.21 -4.13
N VAL A 101 -1.18 -4.29 -3.71
CA VAL A 101 -1.59 -5.37 -4.58
C VAL A 101 -3.09 -5.23 -4.75
N SER A 102 -3.57 -5.07 -5.98
CA SER A 102 -4.98 -4.81 -6.27
C SER A 102 -5.47 -5.80 -7.31
N PRO A 103 -6.73 -6.24 -7.26
CA PRO A 103 -7.29 -7.13 -8.28
C PRO A 103 -7.12 -6.51 -9.68
N ASP A 104 -6.71 -7.32 -10.64
CA ASP A 104 -6.67 -6.93 -12.04
C ASP A 104 -8.10 -6.91 -12.60
N THR A 105 -8.50 -5.81 -13.26
CA THR A 105 -9.86 -5.68 -13.79
C THR A 105 -10.06 -6.39 -15.12
N MET A 106 -8.97 -6.81 -15.78
CA MET A 106 -8.97 -7.44 -17.10
C MET A 106 -8.54 -8.91 -17.04
N LEU A 107 -7.74 -9.28 -16.02
CA LEU A 107 -7.23 -10.64 -15.86
C LEU A 107 -7.77 -11.36 -14.62
N PRO A 108 -7.92 -12.71 -14.64
CA PRO A 108 -7.77 -13.55 -15.83
C PRO A 108 -8.86 -13.24 -16.85
N ASP A 109 -8.50 -13.35 -18.13
CA ASP A 109 -9.46 -13.37 -19.22
C ASP A 109 -9.89 -14.82 -19.44
N ARG A 110 -11.08 -15.18 -18.94
CA ARG A 110 -11.66 -16.52 -19.11
C ARG A 110 -12.69 -16.59 -20.23
N ASP A 111 -13.05 -15.47 -20.83
CA ASP A 111 -13.99 -15.48 -21.96
C ASP A 111 -13.26 -16.06 -23.18
N PRO A 112 -13.83 -17.05 -23.90
CA PRO A 112 -13.24 -17.51 -25.16
C PRO A 112 -13.15 -16.36 -26.17
N ALA A 113 -11.96 -15.74 -26.27
CA ALA A 113 -11.53 -14.76 -27.28
C ALA A 113 -12.68 -14.12 -28.09
N GLY A 114 -13.31 -13.09 -27.52
CA GLY A 114 -14.46 -12.41 -28.11
C GLY A 114 -14.81 -11.10 -27.37
N ALA A 115 -15.68 -10.29 -27.97
CA ALA A 115 -16.09 -8.98 -27.45
C ALA A 115 -17.04 -9.04 -26.23
N GLY A 116 -16.98 -10.10 -25.42
CA GLY A 116 -17.70 -10.17 -24.16
C GLY A 116 -16.97 -9.38 -23.07
N PRO A 117 -17.65 -9.10 -21.93
CA PRO A 117 -17.01 -8.43 -20.81
C PRO A 117 -15.92 -9.34 -20.21
N GLU A 118 -14.67 -8.84 -20.21
CA GLU A 118 -13.55 -9.46 -19.49
C GLU A 118 -14.00 -9.72 -18.03
N ASP A 119 -13.87 -10.97 -17.56
CA ASP A 119 -14.40 -11.38 -16.26
C ASP A 119 -13.51 -10.93 -15.10
N GLY A 120 -12.24 -10.64 -15.38
CA GLY A 120 -11.30 -10.01 -14.47
C GLY A 120 -11.18 -10.73 -13.12
N THR A 121 -10.52 -10.07 -12.17
CA THR A 121 -10.43 -10.55 -10.80
C THR A 121 -11.36 -9.74 -9.91
N PRO A 122 -12.35 -10.37 -9.26
CA PRO A 122 -13.18 -9.69 -8.27
C PRO A 122 -12.36 -9.15 -7.09
N GLY A 123 -12.76 -8.00 -6.57
CA GLY A 123 -12.19 -7.43 -5.34
C GLY A 123 -12.53 -8.28 -4.12
N SER A 124 -11.51 -8.63 -3.34
CA SER A 124 -11.67 -9.33 -2.08
C SER A 124 -10.42 -9.16 -1.21
N ASN A 125 -10.50 -9.60 0.05
CA ASN A 125 -9.33 -9.70 0.92
C ASN A 125 -8.25 -10.68 0.41
N GLU A 126 -8.60 -11.61 -0.49
CA GLU A 126 -7.65 -12.58 -1.05
C GLU A 126 -6.90 -12.04 -2.28
N THR A 127 -7.43 -10.99 -2.92
CA THR A 127 -6.91 -10.37 -4.15
C THR A 127 -6.41 -8.94 -3.94
N SER A 128 -6.56 -8.40 -2.72
CA SER A 128 -6.03 -7.10 -2.29
C SER A 128 -5.00 -7.24 -1.17
N GLY A 129 -3.90 -6.50 -1.27
CA GLY A 129 -2.75 -6.67 -0.40
C GLY A 129 -1.76 -5.50 -0.44
N PHE A 130 -0.58 -5.75 0.11
CA PHE A 130 0.50 -4.79 0.24
C PHE A 130 1.85 -5.43 0.04
N LEU A 131 2.73 -4.77 -0.71
CA LEU A 131 4.07 -5.25 -0.99
C LEU A 131 5.12 -4.27 -0.44
N THR A 132 6.12 -4.82 0.23
CA THR A 132 7.38 -4.12 0.52
C THR A 132 8.52 -4.85 -0.18
N ALA A 133 9.34 -4.13 -0.94
CA ALA A 133 10.54 -4.68 -1.55
C ALA A 133 11.73 -3.75 -1.30
N THR A 134 12.92 -4.32 -1.12
CA THR A 134 14.17 -3.59 -1.02
C THR A 134 15.11 -4.09 -2.11
N VAL A 135 15.62 -3.15 -2.90
CA VAL A 135 16.64 -3.38 -3.92
C VAL A 135 17.92 -2.68 -3.48
N THR A 136 19.03 -3.40 -3.54
CA THR A 136 20.35 -2.85 -3.19
C THR A 136 21.07 -2.35 -4.45
N THR A 137 22.15 -1.58 -4.28
CA THR A 137 23.03 -1.14 -5.38
C THR A 137 23.79 -2.29 -6.08
N LYS A 138 23.65 -3.53 -5.58
CA LYS A 138 24.16 -4.76 -6.20
C LYS A 138 23.05 -5.55 -6.93
N GLY A 139 21.86 -4.99 -7.08
CA GLY A 139 20.71 -5.65 -7.70
C GLY A 139 20.05 -6.73 -6.83
N ALA A 140 20.51 -6.97 -5.59
CA ALA A 140 19.85 -7.92 -4.70
C ALA A 140 18.47 -7.42 -4.29
N LEU A 141 17.45 -8.28 -4.40
CA LEU A 141 16.05 -8.03 -4.11
C LEU A 141 15.60 -8.85 -2.91
N SER A 142 14.89 -8.23 -1.98
CA SER A 142 14.21 -8.94 -0.88
C SER A 142 12.90 -8.25 -0.54
N GLY A 143 11.93 -8.98 -0.01
CA GLY A 143 10.65 -8.35 0.31
C GLY A 143 9.62 -9.23 1.00
N LYS A 144 8.43 -8.65 1.13
CA LYS A 144 7.26 -9.25 1.76
C LYS A 144 6.01 -8.88 0.98
N LEU A 145 5.15 -9.86 0.78
CA LEU A 145 3.78 -9.71 0.30
C LEU A 145 2.82 -9.98 1.47
N LYS A 146 2.03 -8.98 1.84
CA LYS A 146 0.92 -9.11 2.79
C LYS A 146 -0.38 -9.21 2.01
N ILE A 147 -1.02 -10.36 2.05
CA ILE A 147 -2.26 -10.63 1.32
C ILE A 147 -3.00 -11.74 2.02
N ASP A 148 -4.33 -11.72 2.02
CA ASP A 148 -5.13 -12.83 2.57
C ASP A 148 -4.77 -13.18 4.04
N GLY A 149 -4.44 -12.15 4.82
CA GLY A 149 -4.01 -12.27 6.22
C GLY A 149 -2.65 -12.94 6.45
N LEU A 150 -1.92 -13.28 5.39
CA LEU A 150 -0.58 -13.87 5.43
C LEU A 150 0.50 -12.81 5.19
N GLU A 151 1.73 -13.09 5.66
CA GLU A 151 2.94 -12.36 5.30
C GLU A 151 3.89 -13.36 4.63
N LEU A 152 4.00 -13.29 3.31
CA LEU A 152 4.80 -14.18 2.46
C LEU A 152 6.11 -13.47 2.11
N ARG A 153 7.25 -14.11 2.39
CA ARG A 153 8.58 -13.53 2.16
C ARG A 153 9.15 -14.02 0.84
N PHE A 154 9.91 -13.17 0.17
CA PHE A 154 10.63 -13.51 -1.06
C PHE A 154 12.03 -12.89 -1.08
N SER A 155 12.92 -13.51 -1.84
CA SER A 155 14.25 -12.98 -2.14
C SER A 155 14.68 -13.40 -3.54
N GLY A 156 15.46 -12.54 -4.18
CA GLY A 156 15.94 -12.74 -5.54
C GLY A 156 17.02 -11.73 -5.90
N VAL A 157 17.23 -11.54 -7.19
CA VAL A 157 17.97 -10.39 -7.73
C VAL A 157 17.15 -9.76 -8.85
N LEU A 158 17.50 -8.56 -9.26
CA LEU A 158 17.07 -8.03 -10.54
C LEU A 158 18.11 -8.34 -11.61
N ASP A 159 17.65 -8.67 -12.81
CA ASP A 159 18.50 -8.60 -14.00
C ASP A 159 18.73 -7.13 -14.41
N ASN A 160 19.58 -6.91 -15.40
CA ASN A 160 19.95 -5.57 -15.85
C ASN A 160 18.83 -4.87 -16.64
N ALA A 161 17.75 -5.58 -16.98
CA ALA A 161 16.52 -5.02 -17.53
C ALA A 161 15.47 -4.70 -16.45
N GLY A 162 15.75 -5.03 -15.18
CA GLY A 162 14.87 -4.74 -14.05
C GLY A 162 13.91 -5.87 -13.68
N ASN A 163 13.96 -7.03 -14.36
CA ASN A 163 13.08 -8.15 -14.01
C ASN A 163 13.63 -8.91 -12.81
N ALA A 164 12.74 -9.31 -11.90
CA ALA A 164 13.10 -10.15 -10.78
C ALA A 164 13.43 -11.58 -11.24
N ARG A 165 14.56 -12.10 -10.74
CA ARG A 165 15.03 -13.47 -10.95
C ARG A 165 15.17 -14.17 -9.60
N PHE A 166 14.55 -15.33 -9.47
CA PHE A 166 14.41 -16.08 -8.23
C PHE A 166 15.13 -17.43 -8.26
N GLY A 167 15.64 -17.84 -7.10
CA GLY A 167 16.32 -19.13 -6.95
C GLY A 167 17.63 -19.25 -7.75
N LYS A 168 18.16 -20.47 -7.82
CA LYS A 168 19.39 -20.78 -8.57
C LYS A 168 19.16 -20.79 -10.08
N ASP A 169 17.95 -21.12 -10.50
CA ASP A 169 17.57 -21.27 -11.91
C ASP A 169 17.17 -19.93 -12.56
N ARG A 170 17.25 -18.82 -11.82
CA ARG A 170 16.89 -17.46 -12.27
C ARG A 170 15.47 -17.37 -12.84
N ALA A 171 14.51 -18.09 -12.25
CA ALA A 171 13.11 -18.02 -12.69
C ALA A 171 12.55 -16.59 -12.59
N THR A 172 11.73 -16.15 -13.55
CA THR A 172 11.03 -14.84 -13.50
C THR A 172 9.90 -14.78 -12.48
N VAL A 173 9.48 -15.94 -11.98
CA VAL A 173 8.35 -16.11 -11.07
C VAL A 173 8.80 -16.92 -9.86
N ILE A 174 8.29 -16.57 -8.68
CA ILE A 174 8.42 -17.36 -7.46
C ILE A 174 7.06 -17.81 -6.95
N ALA A 175 6.93 -19.10 -6.65
CA ALA A 175 5.76 -19.64 -5.97
C ALA A 175 5.87 -19.39 -4.45
N LEU A 176 4.93 -18.61 -3.92
CA LEU A 176 4.78 -18.31 -2.51
C LEU A 176 3.74 -19.27 -1.91
N VAL A 177 4.23 -20.20 -1.08
CA VAL A 177 3.41 -21.25 -0.49
C VAL A 177 2.49 -20.68 0.59
N ARG A 178 1.19 -20.98 0.49
CA ARG A 178 0.16 -20.69 1.51
C ARG A 178 -0.36 -22.00 2.09
N ARG A 179 -0.05 -22.32 3.36
CA ARG A 179 -0.47 -23.60 3.96
C ARG A 179 -2.00 -23.75 3.93
N GLY A 180 -2.50 -24.79 3.26
CA GLY A 180 -3.93 -25.06 3.14
C GLY A 180 -4.68 -24.19 2.12
N LYS A 181 -3.97 -23.42 1.30
CA LYS A 181 -4.52 -22.59 0.22
C LYS A 181 -3.69 -22.78 -1.06
N LEU A 182 -4.24 -22.37 -2.20
CA LEU A 182 -3.48 -22.36 -3.46
C LEU A 182 -2.24 -21.46 -3.35
N PRO A 183 -1.09 -21.82 -3.94
CA PRO A 183 0.07 -20.94 -3.94
C PRO A 183 -0.22 -19.62 -4.70
N LEU A 184 0.60 -18.60 -4.43
CA LEU A 184 0.61 -17.36 -5.20
C LEU A 184 1.92 -17.26 -5.98
N GLU A 185 1.83 -17.05 -7.28
CA GLU A 185 2.97 -16.79 -8.15
C GLU A 185 3.25 -15.29 -8.20
N LEU A 186 4.45 -14.87 -7.82
CA LEU A 186 4.88 -13.47 -7.82
C LEU A 186 5.88 -13.22 -8.95
N ALA A 187 5.58 -12.25 -9.80
CA ALA A 187 6.50 -11.66 -10.77
C ALA A 187 6.67 -10.17 -10.46
N LEU A 188 7.87 -9.63 -10.63
CA LEU A 188 8.18 -8.22 -10.35
C LEU A 188 9.13 -7.65 -11.40
N HIS A 189 8.96 -6.36 -11.69
CA HIS A 189 9.82 -5.56 -12.56
C HIS A 189 10.06 -4.20 -11.92
N LEU A 190 11.32 -3.78 -11.84
CA LEU A 190 11.71 -2.43 -11.44
C LEU A 190 12.05 -1.62 -12.69
N ASP A 191 11.45 -0.45 -12.84
CA ASP A 191 11.89 0.51 -13.83
C ASP A 191 13.28 1.06 -13.47
N LEU A 192 14.30 0.57 -14.18
CA LEU A 192 15.69 0.98 -14.00
C LEU A 192 16.04 2.29 -14.72
N THR A 193 15.14 2.85 -15.53
CA THR A 193 15.38 4.13 -16.21
C THR A 193 15.33 5.32 -15.26
N GLY A 194 14.71 5.15 -14.09
CA GLY A 194 14.46 6.22 -13.12
C GLY A 194 13.34 7.18 -13.54
N ALA A 195 12.58 6.86 -14.60
CA ALA A 195 11.50 7.73 -15.08
C ALA A 195 10.25 7.65 -14.19
N THR A 196 9.99 6.50 -13.58
CA THR A 196 8.74 6.27 -12.84
C THR A 196 8.91 6.04 -11.34
N ASP A 197 10.11 5.66 -10.87
CA ASP A 197 10.31 5.22 -9.48
C ASP A 197 9.43 4.03 -9.05
N HIS A 198 8.95 3.24 -10.03
CA HIS A 198 8.00 2.17 -9.80
C HIS A 198 8.63 0.79 -9.87
N MET A 199 8.18 -0.07 -8.95
CA MET A 199 8.22 -1.51 -9.09
C MET A 199 6.80 -2.01 -9.40
N THR A 200 6.65 -2.67 -10.53
CA THR A 200 5.39 -3.26 -11.01
C THR A 200 5.46 -4.78 -10.96
N GLY A 201 4.34 -5.46 -11.17
CA GLY A 201 4.31 -6.91 -11.23
C GLY A 201 2.93 -7.51 -11.10
N THR A 202 2.88 -8.82 -10.91
CA THR A 202 1.64 -9.58 -10.75
C THR A 202 1.74 -10.56 -9.60
N VAL A 203 0.60 -10.80 -8.95
CA VAL A 203 0.36 -11.89 -8.01
C VAL A 203 -0.73 -12.77 -8.60
N THR A 204 -0.36 -13.95 -9.06
CA THR A 204 -1.26 -14.86 -9.76
C THR A 204 -1.59 -16.06 -8.88
N GLN A 205 -2.87 -16.34 -8.67
CA GLN A 205 -3.32 -17.57 -8.02
C GLN A 205 -3.61 -18.61 -9.10
N ARG A 206 -2.98 -19.78 -8.99
CA ARG A 206 -3.24 -20.91 -9.89
C ARG A 206 -3.81 -22.11 -9.16
N GLN A 207 -4.70 -22.80 -9.86
CA GLN A 207 -5.07 -24.17 -9.57
C GLN A 207 -4.67 -25.01 -10.79
N ASP A 208 -3.64 -25.84 -10.63
CA ASP A 208 -2.99 -26.55 -11.73
C ASP A 208 -2.57 -25.59 -12.87
N ALA A 209 -3.06 -25.79 -14.08
CA ALA A 209 -2.78 -24.93 -15.23
C ALA A 209 -3.65 -23.67 -15.28
N GLU A 210 -4.75 -23.62 -14.52
CA GLU A 210 -5.78 -22.59 -14.64
C GLU A 210 -5.49 -21.39 -13.73
N VAL A 211 -5.76 -20.19 -14.23
CA VAL A 211 -5.62 -18.94 -13.46
C VAL A 211 -6.92 -18.62 -12.73
N MET A 212 -6.86 -18.64 -11.41
CA MET A 212 -8.02 -18.36 -10.54
C MET A 212 -8.19 -16.87 -10.26
N ALA A 213 -7.08 -16.13 -10.20
CA ALA A 213 -7.09 -14.70 -9.94
C ALA A 213 -5.73 -14.10 -10.36
N VAL A 214 -5.76 -12.85 -10.79
CA VAL A 214 -4.58 -12.02 -11.02
C VAL A 214 -4.76 -10.72 -10.25
N SER A 215 -3.76 -10.36 -9.46
CA SER A 215 -3.65 -9.04 -8.87
C SER A 215 -2.43 -8.32 -9.42
N GLN A 216 -2.55 -7.03 -9.70
CA GLN A 216 -1.44 -6.18 -10.09
C GLN A 216 -0.71 -5.66 -8.87
N VAL A 217 0.62 -5.55 -8.99
CA VAL A 217 1.48 -4.88 -8.02
C VAL A 217 1.85 -3.51 -8.59
N LEU A 218 1.62 -2.46 -7.80
CA LEU A 218 2.23 -1.15 -8.01
C LEU A 218 2.85 -0.71 -6.70
N ALA A 219 4.18 -0.62 -6.67
CA ALA A 219 4.95 -0.15 -5.54
C ALA A 219 5.85 1.00 -5.93
N GLU A 220 5.87 2.04 -5.09
CA GLU A 220 6.64 3.25 -5.35
C GLU A 220 7.81 3.35 -4.39
N ARG A 221 8.93 3.89 -4.86
CA ARG A 221 10.11 4.07 -4.03
C ARG A 221 9.83 5.05 -2.89
N ALA A 222 10.28 4.69 -1.69
CA ALA A 222 10.37 5.60 -0.56
C ALA A 222 11.34 6.73 -0.92
N PHE A 223 10.79 7.90 -1.23
CA PHE A 223 11.53 8.96 -1.88
C PHE A 223 12.28 9.83 -0.88
N PHE A 224 11.63 10.21 0.21
CA PHE A 224 12.21 11.14 1.18
C PHE A 224 13.12 10.42 2.18
N SER A 225 14.16 11.12 2.62
CA SER A 225 15.22 10.60 3.49
C SER A 225 15.87 11.73 4.30
N ALA A 226 16.90 11.41 5.09
CA ALA A 226 17.67 12.43 5.79
C ALA A 226 18.43 13.37 4.84
N SER A 227 18.85 12.89 3.66
CA SER A 227 19.53 13.66 2.61
C SER A 227 18.55 14.34 1.65
N ARG A 228 17.33 13.81 1.51
CA ARG A 228 16.23 14.42 0.72
C ARG A 228 15.00 14.63 1.58
N LYS A 229 14.92 15.77 2.25
CA LYS A 229 13.85 16.07 3.20
C LYS A 229 12.58 16.56 2.50
N LEU A 230 11.42 16.13 3.00
CA LEU A 230 10.11 16.59 2.53
C LEU A 230 9.93 18.10 2.70
N SER A 231 10.49 18.69 3.75
CA SER A 231 10.39 20.12 4.03
C SER A 231 11.08 21.02 2.99
N ALA A 232 11.86 20.44 2.09
CA ALA A 232 12.51 21.16 0.98
C ALA A 232 11.74 21.01 -0.34
N ASP A 233 10.63 20.23 -0.38
CA ASP A 233 9.82 20.05 -1.57
C ASP A 233 8.71 21.12 -1.63
N PRO A 234 8.71 22.00 -2.65
CA PRO A 234 7.73 23.09 -2.78
C PRO A 234 6.29 22.58 -2.93
N ARG A 235 6.11 21.33 -3.39
CA ARG A 235 4.79 20.71 -3.53
C ARG A 235 4.20 20.27 -2.18
N ALA A 236 5.01 20.26 -1.12
CA ALA A 236 4.66 19.81 0.22
C ALA A 236 4.96 20.84 1.31
N GLU A 237 5.04 22.14 0.96
CA GLU A 237 5.36 23.24 1.90
C GLU A 237 4.42 23.27 3.13
N SER A 238 3.17 22.85 2.96
CA SER A 238 2.18 22.76 4.03
C SER A 238 2.44 21.56 4.98
N ALA A 239 3.07 20.49 4.49
CA ALA A 239 3.27 19.21 5.18
C ALA A 239 4.62 19.08 5.91
N THR A 240 5.12 20.17 6.47
CA THR A 240 6.44 20.23 7.14
C THR A 240 6.53 19.35 8.41
N SER A 241 7.76 19.04 8.81
CA SER A 241 8.10 18.13 9.92
C SER A 241 7.32 18.43 11.21
N GLY A 242 6.59 17.43 11.71
CA GLY A 242 5.89 17.51 13.00
C GLY A 242 4.50 18.12 12.94
N LYS A 243 4.00 18.47 11.75
CA LYS A 243 2.59 18.80 11.56
C LYS A 243 1.74 17.55 11.77
N ARG A 244 0.59 17.76 12.41
CA ARG A 244 -0.44 16.74 12.58
C ARG A 244 -1.42 16.83 11.43
N PHE A 245 -2.02 15.71 11.11
CA PHE A 245 -3.09 15.60 10.14
C PHE A 245 -4.28 14.92 10.80
N THR A 246 -5.46 15.34 10.39
CA THR A 246 -6.70 14.62 10.61
C THR A 246 -7.17 14.06 9.28
N LEU A 247 -7.68 12.84 9.29
CA LEU A 247 -8.15 12.11 8.12
C LEU A 247 -9.55 11.60 8.42
N VAL A 248 -10.46 11.73 7.46
CA VAL A 248 -11.82 11.20 7.49
C VAL A 248 -11.91 10.13 6.43
N PHE A 249 -12.51 8.99 6.77
CA PHE A 249 -12.91 7.96 5.83
C PHE A 249 -14.40 8.11 5.57
N GLN A 250 -14.71 8.92 4.56
CA GLN A 250 -16.05 9.29 4.17
C GLN A 250 -16.77 8.07 3.58
N HIS A 251 -17.94 7.76 4.12
CA HIS A 251 -18.81 6.78 3.50
C HIS A 251 -19.32 7.30 2.15
N LEU A 252 -19.60 6.39 1.22
CA LEU A 252 -20.29 6.71 -0.02
C LEU A 252 -21.79 6.40 0.14
N GLY A 253 -22.64 7.28 -0.38
CA GLY A 253 -24.10 7.14 -0.28
C GLY A 253 -24.67 5.93 -1.02
N SER A 254 -23.89 5.28 -1.88
CA SER A 254 -24.27 4.04 -2.57
C SER A 254 -23.09 3.08 -2.65
N GLN A 255 -23.35 1.79 -2.45
CA GLN A 255 -22.35 0.72 -2.60
C GLN A 255 -22.89 -0.37 -3.55
N PRO A 256 -22.06 -0.97 -4.41
CA PRO A 256 -22.52 -2.00 -5.35
C PRO A 256 -23.16 -3.20 -4.63
N GLY A 257 -24.39 -3.55 -4.99
CA GLY A 257 -25.09 -4.73 -4.46
C GLY A 257 -25.51 -4.65 -3.00
N LEU A 258 -25.44 -3.47 -2.37
CA LEU A 258 -25.76 -3.27 -0.96
C LEU A 258 -26.77 -2.13 -0.77
N THR A 259 -27.62 -2.25 0.23
CA THR A 259 -28.53 -1.19 0.69
C THR A 259 -27.87 -0.39 1.82
N ALA A 260 -28.39 0.79 2.16
CA ALA A 260 -27.85 1.63 3.22
C ALA A 260 -27.81 0.94 4.61
N ALA A 261 -28.62 -0.09 4.84
CA ALA A 261 -28.60 -0.86 6.08
C ALA A 261 -27.45 -1.90 6.15
N ASP A 262 -26.80 -2.19 5.02
CA ASP A 262 -25.79 -3.24 4.91
C ASP A 262 -24.36 -2.73 5.19
N TYR A 263 -24.16 -1.41 5.24
CA TYR A 263 -22.86 -0.78 5.48
C TYR A 263 -22.97 0.52 6.32
N PRO A 264 -21.86 0.97 6.94
CA PRO A 264 -21.87 2.17 7.77
C PRO A 264 -22.26 3.45 7.02
N GLN A 265 -23.19 4.23 7.61
CA GLN A 265 -23.57 5.55 7.12
C GLN A 265 -22.80 6.70 7.80
N GLY A 266 -21.96 6.37 8.79
CA GLY A 266 -21.08 7.34 9.45
C GLY A 266 -19.66 7.29 8.89
N ASP A 267 -18.86 8.30 9.25
CA ASP A 267 -17.50 8.42 8.73
C ASP A 267 -16.47 7.88 9.73
N GLY A 268 -15.55 7.05 9.23
CA GLY A 268 -14.35 6.69 9.98
C GLY A 268 -13.42 7.89 10.12
N TYR A 269 -12.44 7.79 11.02
CA TYR A 269 -11.45 8.85 11.19
C TYR A 269 -10.09 8.32 11.60
N ALA A 270 -9.06 9.10 11.34
CA ALA A 270 -7.73 8.90 11.88
C ALA A 270 -7.03 10.23 12.17
N THR A 271 -6.02 10.16 13.02
CA THR A 271 -5.08 11.27 13.29
C THR A 271 -3.68 10.77 13.07
N GLY A 272 -2.80 11.61 12.55
CA GLY A 272 -1.47 11.15 12.16
C GLY A 272 -0.47 12.27 11.94
N THR A 273 0.70 11.88 11.47
CA THR A 273 1.81 12.77 11.17
C THR A 273 2.52 12.31 9.90
N VAL A 274 3.14 13.27 9.22
CA VAL A 274 4.14 13.03 8.19
C VAL A 274 5.48 13.53 8.70
N SER A 275 6.51 12.68 8.69
CA SER A 275 7.85 13.06 9.17
C SER A 275 8.63 13.87 8.13
N ALA A 276 9.72 14.52 8.54
CA ALA A 276 10.65 15.18 7.63
C ALA A 276 11.24 14.26 6.55
N THR A 277 11.27 12.94 6.81
CA THR A 277 11.77 11.91 5.89
C THR A 277 10.61 11.23 5.14
N GLY A 278 9.43 11.86 5.11
CA GLY A 278 8.26 11.36 4.40
C GLY A 278 7.62 10.10 4.99
N GLN A 279 7.94 9.72 6.24
CA GLN A 279 7.26 8.60 6.89
C GLN A 279 5.87 9.05 7.34
N VAL A 280 4.84 8.39 6.83
CA VAL A 280 3.45 8.61 7.24
C VAL A 280 3.09 7.64 8.34
N VAL A 281 2.41 8.11 9.38
CA VAL A 281 1.82 7.27 10.44
C VAL A 281 0.47 7.85 10.83
N PHE A 282 -0.58 7.03 10.76
CA PHE A 282 -1.93 7.38 11.22
C PHE A 282 -2.48 6.30 12.14
N SER A 283 -3.29 6.70 13.11
CA SER A 283 -4.10 5.79 13.90
C SER A 283 -5.51 6.32 14.08
N GLY A 284 -6.49 5.42 14.16
CA GLY A 284 -7.88 5.81 14.06
C GLY A 284 -8.84 4.64 14.23
N ARG A 285 -10.07 4.85 13.76
CA ARG A 285 -11.14 3.86 13.71
C ARG A 285 -11.97 4.02 12.46
N PHE A 286 -12.40 2.90 11.90
CA PHE A 286 -13.49 2.90 10.92
C PHE A 286 -14.85 3.05 11.59
N ALA A 287 -15.85 3.36 10.77
CA ALA A 287 -17.22 3.60 11.24
C ALA A 287 -17.88 2.37 11.89
N ASP A 288 -17.36 1.17 11.67
CA ASP A 288 -17.80 -0.05 12.38
C ASP A 288 -17.07 -0.27 13.73
N ASP A 289 -16.40 0.76 14.24
CA ASP A 289 -15.54 0.77 15.43
C ASP A 289 -14.23 -0.01 15.34
N THR A 290 -13.85 -0.52 14.17
CA THR A 290 -12.59 -1.25 14.01
C THR A 290 -11.40 -0.31 14.17
N PRO A 291 -10.50 -0.53 15.16
CA PRO A 291 -9.29 0.26 15.32
C PRO A 291 -8.28 -0.04 14.22
N VAL A 292 -7.57 1.01 13.79
CA VAL A 292 -6.59 0.93 12.71
C VAL A 292 -5.34 1.74 12.99
N THR A 293 -4.23 1.24 12.43
CA THR A 293 -2.96 1.95 12.36
C THR A 293 -2.38 1.74 10.96
N PHE A 294 -1.94 2.83 10.34
CA PHE A 294 -1.32 2.85 9.03
C PHE A 294 0.09 3.40 9.12
N SER A 295 1.00 2.85 8.30
CA SER A 295 2.36 3.35 8.19
C SER A 295 2.96 2.98 6.84
N ALA A 296 3.36 3.98 6.07
CA ALA A 296 4.09 3.82 4.82
C ALA A 296 4.89 5.10 4.52
N PRO A 297 6.01 5.04 3.79
CA PRO A 297 6.70 6.23 3.32
C PRO A 297 5.96 6.85 2.12
N LEU A 298 6.15 8.16 1.93
CA LEU A 298 5.77 8.88 0.73
C LEU A 298 6.71 8.57 -0.43
N SER A 299 6.13 8.51 -1.63
CA SER A 299 6.83 8.45 -2.90
C SER A 299 7.18 9.84 -3.45
N GLU A 300 7.85 9.89 -4.61
CA GLU A 300 8.13 11.13 -5.34
C GLU A 300 6.86 11.90 -5.69
N ALA A 301 5.81 11.16 -6.03
CA ALA A 301 4.50 11.67 -6.42
C ALA A 301 3.68 12.18 -5.22
N LEU A 302 4.30 12.29 -4.04
CA LEU A 302 3.65 12.69 -2.79
C LEU A 302 2.46 11.81 -2.41
N ARG A 303 2.45 10.54 -2.81
CA ARG A 303 1.43 9.60 -2.38
C ARG A 303 2.01 8.46 -1.56
N TRP A 304 1.16 7.81 -0.79
CA TRP A 304 1.53 6.64 0.00
C TRP A 304 0.44 5.57 -0.09
N PRO A 305 0.84 4.29 -0.09
CA PRO A 305 -0.10 3.18 -0.07
C PRO A 305 -0.66 3.01 1.34
N LEU A 306 -1.95 3.29 1.53
CA LEU A 306 -2.67 2.97 2.76
C LEU A 306 -3.08 1.51 2.69
N PHE A 307 -2.58 0.70 3.63
CA PHE A 307 -3.02 -0.67 3.82
C PHE A 307 -3.05 -1.05 5.30
N ALA A 308 -4.10 -1.75 5.72
CA ALA A 308 -4.12 -2.42 7.02
C ALA A 308 -4.91 -3.74 6.95
N PRO A 309 -4.37 -4.85 7.51
CA PRO A 309 -5.18 -6.02 7.78
C PRO A 309 -6.12 -5.74 8.96
N LEU A 310 -7.38 -6.09 8.80
CA LEU A 310 -8.47 -5.85 9.75
C LEU A 310 -9.04 -7.16 10.27
N TYR A 311 -9.87 -7.12 11.32
CA TYR A 311 -10.67 -8.27 11.76
C TYR A 311 -9.86 -9.54 12.04
N SER A 312 -8.79 -9.42 12.82
CA SER A 312 -7.83 -10.52 13.05
C SER A 312 -7.24 -11.07 11.74
N LYS A 313 -6.98 -10.16 10.78
CA LYS A 313 -6.43 -10.40 9.43
C LYS A 313 -7.36 -11.08 8.44
N LYS A 314 -8.66 -11.17 8.75
CA LYS A 314 -9.68 -11.79 7.87
C LYS A 314 -10.35 -10.79 6.91
N GLY A 315 -10.05 -9.51 7.06
CA GLY A 315 -10.39 -8.47 6.09
C GLY A 315 -9.25 -7.46 6.00
N SER A 316 -9.44 -6.41 5.23
CA SER A 316 -8.40 -5.41 4.97
C SER A 316 -9.01 -4.10 4.48
N ILE A 317 -8.20 -3.05 4.48
CA ILE A 317 -8.46 -1.85 3.68
C ILE A 317 -7.22 -1.52 2.87
N SER A 318 -7.42 -1.04 1.64
CA SER A 318 -6.33 -0.63 0.74
C SER A 318 -6.73 0.54 -0.15
N GLY A 319 -5.81 1.48 -0.37
CA GLY A 319 -5.94 2.52 -1.41
C GLY A 319 -4.79 3.52 -1.36
N TRP A 320 -4.66 4.31 -2.42
CA TRP A 320 -3.63 5.35 -2.50
C TRP A 320 -4.12 6.64 -1.84
N ILE A 321 -3.28 7.25 -1.02
CA ILE A 321 -3.52 8.59 -0.47
C ILE A 321 -2.47 9.52 -1.04
N THR A 322 -2.91 10.62 -1.64
CA THR A 322 -2.05 11.67 -2.18
C THR A 322 -2.04 12.85 -1.21
N LEU A 323 -0.85 13.32 -0.87
CA LEU A 323 -0.63 14.60 -0.22
C LEU A 323 -0.62 15.69 -1.29
N GLU A 324 -1.38 16.75 -1.07
CA GLU A 324 -1.63 17.78 -2.08
C GLU A 324 -1.78 19.18 -1.47
N ILE A 325 -1.74 20.20 -2.34
CA ILE A 325 -2.09 21.58 -1.99
C ILE A 325 -3.39 21.92 -2.73
N ALA A 326 -4.52 21.58 -2.11
CA ALA A 326 -5.86 21.93 -2.63
C ALA A 326 -6.53 22.98 -1.74
N THR A 327 -7.67 23.53 -2.17
CA THR A 327 -8.44 24.52 -1.39
C THR A 327 -9.10 23.89 -0.17
N ASP A 328 -9.61 22.66 -0.32
CA ASP A 328 -10.52 22.01 0.64
C ASP A 328 -9.94 20.72 1.28
N SER A 329 -8.70 20.35 0.93
CA SER A 329 -7.99 19.17 1.44
C SER A 329 -6.47 19.39 1.41
N ASP A 330 -5.75 18.69 2.28
CA ASP A 330 -4.30 18.47 2.17
C ASP A 330 -3.96 17.02 1.82
N MET A 331 -4.94 16.11 1.95
CA MET A 331 -4.81 14.72 1.52
C MET A 331 -6.11 14.23 0.91
N THR A 332 -6.03 13.47 -0.18
CA THR A 332 -7.16 12.77 -0.77
C THR A 332 -6.80 11.34 -1.13
N GLY A 333 -7.78 10.45 -1.06
CA GLY A 333 -7.67 9.09 -1.57
C GLY A 333 -9.06 8.60 -1.93
N PRO A 334 -9.47 8.65 -3.20
CA PRO A 334 -10.78 8.16 -3.59
C PRO A 334 -10.81 6.62 -3.60
N GLY A 335 -11.96 6.05 -3.26
CA GLY A 335 -12.26 4.64 -3.53
C GLY A 335 -11.38 3.63 -2.81
N LEU A 336 -11.03 3.87 -1.54
CA LEU A 336 -10.31 2.86 -0.74
C LEU A 336 -11.20 1.62 -0.59
N ALA A 337 -10.70 0.48 -1.04
CA ALA A 337 -11.40 -0.79 -0.94
C ALA A 337 -11.30 -1.31 0.49
N TRP A 338 -12.43 -1.39 1.18
CA TRP A 338 -12.55 -1.92 2.52
C TRP A 338 -13.28 -3.26 2.46
N TYR A 339 -12.63 -4.33 2.89
CA TYR A 339 -13.18 -5.68 2.94
C TYR A 339 -13.42 -6.11 4.38
N ARG A 340 -14.66 -6.53 4.65
CA ARG A 340 -15.06 -7.06 5.95
C ARG A 340 -15.66 -8.45 5.78
N PRO A 341 -15.12 -9.48 6.46
CA PRO A 341 -15.65 -10.83 6.36
C PRO A 341 -16.98 -10.96 7.12
N VAL A 342 -17.64 -12.10 6.93
CA VAL A 342 -18.72 -12.55 7.81
C VAL A 342 -18.15 -12.75 9.23
N GLN A 343 -18.84 -12.22 10.24
CA GLN A 343 -18.43 -12.28 11.64
C GLN A 343 -19.62 -12.45 12.59
N SER A 344 -19.40 -13.14 13.72
CA SER A 344 -20.38 -13.26 14.80
C SER A 344 -20.37 -12.01 15.70
N THR A 345 -20.86 -10.88 15.19
CA THR A 345 -20.92 -9.58 15.89
C THR A 345 -22.28 -8.91 15.72
N GLN A 346 -22.54 -7.85 16.49
CA GLN A 346 -23.83 -7.14 16.45
C GLN A 346 -24.04 -6.30 15.19
N TRP A 347 -23.04 -5.52 14.80
CA TRP A 347 -23.14 -4.59 13.68
C TRP A 347 -22.59 -5.27 12.42
N TYR A 348 -23.40 -5.30 11.37
CA TYR A 348 -23.05 -5.87 10.07
C TYR A 348 -22.50 -7.31 10.13
N PRO A 349 -23.18 -8.31 10.72
CA PRO A 349 -22.63 -9.67 10.83
C PRO A 349 -22.24 -10.31 9.48
N GLN A 350 -22.91 -9.94 8.38
CA GLN A 350 -22.57 -10.42 7.04
C GLN A 350 -21.30 -9.76 6.47
N GLY A 351 -20.93 -8.57 7.00
CA GLY A 351 -19.85 -7.77 6.45
C GLY A 351 -20.10 -7.42 4.97
N TRP A 352 -19.00 -7.22 4.25
CA TRP A 352 -18.98 -6.95 2.82
C TRP A 352 -17.73 -7.63 2.23
N PRO A 353 -17.79 -8.96 2.02
CA PRO A 353 -16.62 -9.71 1.54
C PRO A 353 -16.15 -9.28 0.14
N ALA A 354 -17.07 -8.81 -0.70
CA ALA A 354 -16.80 -8.23 -2.02
C ALA A 354 -16.30 -6.77 -1.97
N GLY A 355 -16.25 -6.19 -0.77
CA GLY A 355 -15.75 -4.84 -0.53
C GLY A 355 -16.82 -3.75 -0.59
N ILE A 356 -16.53 -2.64 0.10
CA ILE A 356 -17.15 -1.33 -0.12
C ILE A 356 -16.05 -0.30 -0.37
N ALA A 357 -16.39 0.81 -0.99
CA ALA A 357 -15.49 1.93 -1.20
C ALA A 357 -15.72 3.03 -0.15
N VAL A 358 -14.63 3.62 0.36
CA VAL A 358 -14.67 4.84 1.19
C VAL A 358 -13.66 5.84 0.65
N ASP A 359 -13.97 7.13 0.76
CA ASP A 359 -13.06 8.19 0.35
C ASP A 359 -12.27 8.70 1.55
N ALA A 360 -10.98 8.83 1.40
CA ALA A 360 -10.11 9.43 2.39
C ALA A 360 -9.98 10.93 2.10
N LEU A 361 -10.31 11.76 3.08
CA LEU A 361 -10.17 13.21 3.01
C LEU A 361 -9.42 13.71 4.25
N GLY A 362 -8.30 14.38 4.05
CA GLY A 362 -7.43 14.82 5.14
C GLY A 362 -7.07 16.28 5.06
N ALA A 363 -6.74 16.85 6.22
CA ALA A 363 -6.28 18.22 6.37
C ALA A 363 -5.18 18.28 7.42
N ILE A 364 -4.28 19.25 7.27
CA ILE A 364 -3.37 19.66 8.34
C ILE A 364 -4.20 20.12 9.52
N TYR A 365 -3.80 19.65 10.69
CA TYR A 365 -4.43 19.96 11.96
C TYR A 365 -3.54 20.85 12.81
N VAL A 366 -4.02 22.07 13.04
CA VAL A 366 -3.47 23.05 13.98
C VAL A 366 -4.31 23.01 15.25
N GLY A 367 -3.72 22.43 16.30
CA GLY A 367 -4.35 22.33 17.61
C GLY A 367 -4.13 23.55 18.51
N SER A 368 -4.48 23.36 19.79
CA SER A 368 -4.24 24.33 20.87
C SER A 368 -2.81 24.92 20.87
N PRO A 369 -2.63 26.21 21.18
CA PRO A 369 -3.63 27.16 21.72
C PRO A 369 -4.52 27.84 20.67
N SER A 370 -4.34 27.56 19.38
CA SER A 370 -5.15 28.17 18.31
C SER A 370 -6.59 27.61 18.31
N PRO A 371 -7.61 28.43 17.95
CA PRO A 371 -8.98 27.95 17.78
C PRO A 371 -9.09 26.84 16.71
N VAL A 372 -9.64 25.68 17.08
CA VAL A 372 -9.62 24.48 16.21
C VAL A 372 -10.61 24.50 15.04
N LEU A 373 -11.56 25.43 14.99
CA LEU A 373 -12.50 25.58 13.88
C LEU A 373 -12.45 26.99 13.27
N GLY A 374 -11.36 27.71 13.48
CA GLY A 374 -11.19 29.09 13.03
C GLY A 374 -12.07 30.08 13.81
N THR A 375 -12.50 31.15 13.15
CA THR A 375 -13.34 32.18 13.75
C THR A 375 -14.75 31.66 13.96
N LEU A 376 -15.18 31.58 15.23
CA LEU A 376 -16.54 31.23 15.61
C LEU A 376 -17.30 32.49 16.02
N ILE A 377 -18.63 32.47 15.81
CA ILE A 377 -19.50 33.45 16.46
C ILE A 377 -19.40 33.34 17.98
N ALA A 378 -19.82 34.40 18.68
CA ALA A 378 -19.81 34.45 20.13
C ALA A 378 -20.62 33.27 20.73
N PRO A 379 -20.13 32.64 21.81
CA PRO A 379 -20.87 31.58 22.48
C PRO A 379 -22.29 32.03 22.89
N ASP A 380 -23.30 31.23 22.54
CA ASP A 380 -24.68 31.45 22.96
C ASP A 380 -25.13 30.33 23.90
N ALA A 381 -25.72 30.70 25.04
CA ALA A 381 -26.08 29.74 26.08
C ALA A 381 -27.24 28.81 25.71
N ALA A 382 -28.10 29.20 24.77
CA ALA A 382 -29.25 28.43 24.32
C ALA A 382 -28.97 27.69 23.02
N THR A 383 -28.37 28.37 22.03
CA THR A 383 -28.19 27.83 20.67
C THR A 383 -26.78 27.36 20.38
N GLY A 384 -25.77 27.71 21.19
CA GLY A 384 -24.38 27.38 20.90
C GLY A 384 -23.81 28.10 19.67
N ASN A 385 -22.51 27.93 19.41
CA ASN A 385 -21.82 28.44 18.22
C ASN A 385 -21.39 27.33 17.23
N VAL A 386 -21.67 26.07 17.56
CA VAL A 386 -21.44 24.89 16.71
C VAL A 386 -22.66 23.98 16.82
N GLY A 387 -23.21 23.57 15.66
CA GLY A 387 -24.22 22.52 15.56
C GLY A 387 -23.59 21.14 15.50
N VAL A 388 -24.25 20.16 16.11
CA VAL A 388 -23.90 18.73 16.07
C VAL A 388 -25.14 17.95 15.65
N THR A 389 -25.13 17.41 14.44
CA THR A 389 -26.25 16.68 13.86
C THR A 389 -25.94 15.18 13.85
N PHE A 390 -26.88 14.38 14.32
CA PHE A 390 -26.86 12.93 14.25
C PHE A 390 -27.91 12.47 13.25
N SER A 391 -27.54 11.61 12.30
CA SER A 391 -28.46 11.05 11.31
C SER A 391 -28.26 9.55 11.15
N ASP A 392 -29.21 8.90 10.47
CA ASP A 392 -29.15 7.46 10.13
C ASP A 392 -29.02 6.58 11.38
N GLY A 393 -28.47 5.36 11.26
CA GLY A 393 -28.26 4.47 12.41
C GLY A 393 -29.54 4.21 13.20
N LYS A 394 -30.64 3.94 12.48
CA LYS A 394 -32.01 3.74 13.02
C LYS A 394 -32.63 4.91 13.79
N LEU A 395 -32.10 6.13 13.65
CA LEU A 395 -32.81 7.32 14.13
C LEU A 395 -34.05 7.56 13.26
N ALA A 396 -35.20 7.82 13.88
CA ALA A 396 -36.45 8.10 13.15
C ALA A 396 -36.40 9.42 12.36
N ALA A 397 -35.58 10.36 12.83
CA ALA A 397 -35.26 11.62 12.16
C ALA A 397 -33.90 12.11 12.69
N PRO A 398 -33.21 13.01 11.96
CA PRO A 398 -32.00 13.63 12.47
C PRO A 398 -32.20 14.27 13.84
N VAL A 399 -31.20 14.15 14.71
CA VAL A 399 -31.19 14.75 16.05
C VAL A 399 -30.13 15.85 16.09
N ASP A 400 -30.57 17.09 16.26
CA ASP A 400 -29.70 18.24 16.36
C ASP A 400 -29.37 18.58 17.81
N LYS A 401 -28.09 18.86 18.05
CA LYS A 401 -27.52 19.33 19.31
C LYS A 401 -26.67 20.55 19.06
N ALA A 402 -26.36 21.28 20.12
CA ALA A 402 -25.49 22.43 20.04
C ALA A 402 -24.44 22.42 21.14
N ILE A 403 -23.28 22.97 20.80
CA ILE A 403 -22.19 23.22 21.74
C ILE A 403 -21.66 24.64 21.55
N ASN A 404 -20.97 25.11 22.58
CA ASN A 404 -20.05 26.22 22.47
C ASN A 404 -18.62 25.69 22.47
N ILE A 405 -17.80 26.23 21.57
CA ILE A 405 -16.35 26.11 21.62
C ILE A 405 -15.78 27.51 21.84
N THR A 406 -15.01 27.69 22.92
CA THR A 406 -14.33 28.96 23.20
C THR A 406 -13.07 29.13 22.34
N PRO A 407 -12.49 30.33 22.23
CA PRO A 407 -11.18 30.53 21.56
C PRO A 407 -10.04 29.69 22.16
N THR A 408 -10.18 29.26 23.42
CA THR A 408 -9.25 28.36 24.12
C THR A 408 -9.63 26.88 23.98
N ASN A 409 -10.51 26.54 23.05
CA ASN A 409 -10.98 25.19 22.73
C ASN A 409 -11.72 24.46 23.87
N LYS A 410 -12.32 25.20 24.80
CA LYS A 410 -13.19 24.61 25.83
C LYS A 410 -14.57 24.34 25.24
N VAL A 411 -15.06 23.11 25.40
CA VAL A 411 -16.39 22.69 24.95
C VAL A 411 -17.39 22.77 26.10
N THR A 412 -18.57 23.34 25.85
CA THR A 412 -19.76 23.23 26.72
C THR A 412 -21.00 22.93 25.89
N VAL A 413 -21.93 22.14 26.44
CA VAL A 413 -23.23 21.86 25.79
C VAL A 413 -24.14 23.09 25.88
N ALA A 414 -24.91 23.35 24.83
CA ALA A 414 -25.91 24.41 24.76
C ALA A 414 -27.30 23.82 24.38
N PRO A 415 -28.35 24.01 25.21
CA PRO A 415 -28.30 24.58 26.56
C PRO A 415 -27.63 23.65 27.57
N THR A 416 -27.02 24.20 28.63
CA THR A 416 -26.33 23.41 29.68
C THR A 416 -27.26 22.48 30.48
N SER A 417 -28.57 22.72 30.38
CA SER A 417 -29.63 21.87 30.92
C SER A 417 -29.83 20.58 30.13
N ASP A 418 -29.39 20.49 28.86
CA ASP A 418 -29.50 19.27 28.08
C ASP A 418 -28.56 18.18 28.64
N LYS A 419 -29.16 17.14 29.23
CA LYS A 419 -28.45 15.96 29.77
C LYS A 419 -28.49 14.76 28.83
N SER A 420 -29.16 14.88 27.69
CA SER A 420 -29.25 13.82 26.69
C SER A 420 -28.00 13.74 25.81
N PHE A 421 -27.08 14.69 25.91
CA PHE A 421 -25.92 14.79 25.03
C PHE A 421 -24.66 15.23 25.79
N THR A 422 -23.52 14.67 25.40
CA THR A 422 -22.20 15.14 25.82
C THR A 422 -21.27 15.28 24.63
N CYS A 423 -20.31 16.20 24.73
CA CYS A 423 -19.26 16.41 23.74
C CYS A 423 -17.94 16.74 24.44
N VAL A 424 -16.89 16.06 24.02
CA VAL A 424 -15.51 16.24 24.46
C VAL A 424 -14.66 16.43 23.22
N LEU A 425 -13.87 17.49 23.20
CA LEU A 425 -12.84 17.75 22.20
C LEU A 425 -11.47 17.49 22.84
N VAL A 426 -10.57 16.85 22.10
CA VAL A 426 -9.14 16.77 22.40
C VAL A 426 -8.40 17.76 21.50
N PRO A 427 -8.14 19.00 21.95
CA PRO A 427 -7.70 20.08 21.07
C PRO A 427 -6.32 19.87 20.44
N SER A 428 -5.48 19.01 21.02
CA SER A 428 -4.15 18.69 20.49
C SER A 428 -4.18 17.68 19.33
N GLN A 429 -5.30 16.96 19.15
CA GLN A 429 -5.43 15.88 18.17
C GLN A 429 -6.61 16.06 17.21
N GLY A 430 -7.61 16.87 17.58
CA GLY A 430 -8.81 17.08 16.78
C GLY A 430 -9.87 16.02 16.98
N ASN A 431 -9.65 15.03 17.85
CA ASN A 431 -10.66 14.03 18.18
C ASN A 431 -11.82 14.67 18.93
N VAL A 432 -13.03 14.28 18.53
CA VAL A 432 -14.28 14.62 19.19
C VAL A 432 -15.00 13.34 19.58
N SER A 433 -15.68 13.36 20.73
CA SER A 433 -16.43 12.19 21.20
C SER A 433 -17.48 12.58 22.22
N GLY A 434 -18.40 11.67 22.50
CA GLY A 434 -19.37 11.87 23.56
C GLY A 434 -20.44 10.81 23.58
N SER A 435 -21.61 11.19 24.08
CA SER A 435 -22.79 10.33 24.12
C SER A 435 -24.04 11.09 23.68
N LEU A 436 -25.00 10.35 23.15
CA LEU A 436 -26.34 10.82 22.82
C LEU A 436 -27.36 9.83 23.40
N THR A 437 -28.43 10.34 23.99
CA THR A 437 -29.62 9.57 24.39
C THR A 437 -30.80 10.16 23.63
N PRO A 438 -31.15 9.61 22.45
CA PRO A 438 -32.28 10.12 21.69
C PRO A 438 -33.61 9.89 22.44
N THR A 439 -34.62 10.71 22.15
CA THR A 439 -35.94 10.61 22.80
C THR A 439 -36.52 9.22 22.60
N GLY A 440 -36.83 8.52 23.70
CA GLY A 440 -37.35 7.15 23.66
C GLY A 440 -36.33 6.07 23.28
N GLY A 441 -35.06 6.44 23.06
CA GLY A 441 -33.99 5.51 22.71
C GLY A 441 -32.99 5.27 23.84
N SER A 442 -32.07 4.34 23.59
CA SER A 442 -30.98 4.02 24.52
C SER A 442 -29.79 4.94 24.34
N LYS A 443 -29.03 5.16 25.42
CA LYS A 443 -27.78 5.92 25.38
C LYS A 443 -26.78 5.24 24.45
N MET A 444 -26.20 6.00 23.55
CA MET A 444 -25.20 5.58 22.57
C MET A 444 -23.97 6.48 22.63
N SER A 445 -22.81 5.91 22.35
CA SER A 445 -21.54 6.63 22.27
C SER A 445 -21.26 7.04 20.83
N TRP A 446 -20.63 8.19 20.66
CA TRP A 446 -20.21 8.68 19.35
C TRP A 446 -18.77 9.18 19.38
N ARG A 447 -18.13 9.20 18.22
CA ARG A 447 -16.75 9.66 18.06
C ARG A 447 -16.48 10.15 16.63
N GLY A 448 -15.47 10.98 16.49
CA GLY A 448 -15.10 11.59 15.23
C GLY A 448 -13.81 12.40 15.30
N VAL A 449 -13.57 13.18 14.26
CA VAL A 449 -12.44 14.08 14.13
C VAL A 449 -12.85 15.40 13.48
N LEU A 450 -12.11 16.47 13.75
CA LEU A 450 -12.25 17.75 13.05
C LEU A 450 -11.34 17.83 11.82
N LEU A 451 -11.88 18.28 10.69
CA LEU A 451 -11.11 18.81 9.55
C LEU A 451 -11.14 20.34 9.60
N GLN A 452 -10.03 20.97 9.21
CA GLN A 452 -9.83 22.42 9.35
C GLN A 452 -9.74 23.19 8.03
N LYS A 453 -9.96 22.53 6.89
CA LYS A 453 -9.64 23.10 5.58
C LYS A 453 -10.87 23.32 4.70
N GLY A 454 -10.92 24.51 4.10
CA GLY A 454 -11.90 24.92 3.10
C GLY A 454 -13.36 24.61 3.42
N ALA A 455 -14.13 24.27 2.39
CA ALA A 455 -15.54 23.88 2.47
C ALA A 455 -15.78 22.60 3.32
N ASN A 456 -14.74 21.79 3.48
CA ASN A 456 -14.79 20.57 4.27
C ASN A 456 -14.51 20.79 5.77
N ARG A 457 -14.34 22.04 6.21
CA ARG A 457 -14.14 22.35 7.64
C ARG A 457 -15.35 21.91 8.47
N GLY A 458 -15.10 21.15 9.53
CA GLY A 458 -16.14 20.65 10.41
C GLY A 458 -15.73 19.37 11.13
N GLY A 459 -16.64 18.80 11.93
CA GLY A 459 -16.49 17.49 12.54
C GLY A 459 -17.18 16.40 11.74
N TYR A 460 -16.54 15.24 11.64
CA TYR A 460 -17.04 14.06 10.95
C TYR A 460 -16.86 12.86 11.87
N GLY A 461 -17.80 11.94 11.86
CA GLY A 461 -17.73 10.78 12.72
C GLY A 461 -18.95 9.89 12.62
N TYR A 462 -19.08 9.02 13.61
CA TYR A 462 -20.10 8.01 13.64
C TYR A 462 -20.57 7.72 15.08
N PHE A 463 -21.74 7.10 15.17
CA PHE A 463 -22.23 6.44 16.36
C PHE A 463 -22.76 5.05 16.00
N LEU A 464 -22.76 4.14 16.97
CA LEU A 464 -23.31 2.80 16.81
C LEU A 464 -24.68 2.76 17.49
N THR A 465 -25.67 2.12 16.86
CA THR A 465 -26.93 1.80 17.53
C THR A 465 -26.63 1.04 18.84
N ALA A 466 -27.47 1.21 19.86
CA ALA A 466 -27.26 0.48 21.12
C ALA A 466 -27.19 -1.03 20.89
N LYS A 467 -26.24 -1.70 21.55
CA LYS A 467 -26.12 -3.16 21.48
C LYS A 467 -27.30 -3.78 22.26
N PRO A 468 -28.19 -4.56 21.61
CA PRO A 468 -29.28 -5.23 22.29
C PRO A 468 -28.76 -6.26 23.30
N ARG A 469 -29.61 -6.64 24.26
CA ARG A 469 -29.29 -7.67 25.27
C ARG A 469 -28.94 -9.01 24.62
N THR A 470 -29.60 -9.33 23.51
CA THR A 470 -29.35 -10.51 22.67
C THR A 470 -28.84 -10.04 21.32
N VAL A 471 -27.71 -10.59 20.85
CA VAL A 471 -27.14 -10.24 19.55
C VAL A 471 -28.05 -10.76 18.45
N ASP A 472 -28.72 -9.86 17.73
CA ASP A 472 -29.69 -10.16 16.68
C ASP A 472 -29.20 -9.77 15.27
N GLY A 473 -28.01 -9.18 15.18
CA GLY A 473 -27.40 -8.78 13.91
C GLY A 473 -28.01 -7.53 13.28
N THR A 474 -28.92 -6.85 13.97
CA THR A 474 -29.65 -5.68 13.43
C THR A 474 -28.96 -4.36 13.75
N GLY A 475 -27.71 -4.37 14.23
CA GLY A 475 -27.02 -3.12 14.58
C GLY A 475 -26.63 -2.32 13.33
N GLU A 476 -26.86 -1.00 13.37
CA GLU A 476 -26.46 -0.05 12.33
C GLU A 476 -25.51 1.02 12.88
N VAL A 477 -24.89 1.77 11.96
CA VAL A 477 -24.03 2.91 12.23
C VAL A 477 -24.64 4.14 11.60
N GLY A 478 -24.81 5.20 12.39
CA GLY A 478 -25.25 6.50 11.90
C GLY A 478 -24.12 7.53 11.89
N ALA A 479 -24.38 8.66 11.24
CA ALA A 479 -23.42 9.73 11.04
C ALA A 479 -23.45 10.74 12.18
N VAL A 480 -22.29 11.37 12.43
CA VAL A 480 -22.19 12.59 13.24
C VAL A 480 -21.51 13.68 12.44
N ARG A 481 -22.19 14.82 12.32
CA ARG A 481 -21.68 16.00 11.63
C ARG A 481 -21.59 17.18 12.60
N MET A 482 -20.47 17.89 12.63
CA MET A 482 -20.33 19.14 13.37
C MET A 482 -20.02 20.29 12.43
N LEU A 483 -20.79 21.37 12.50
CA LEU A 483 -20.62 22.56 11.66
C LEU A 483 -20.69 23.83 12.51
N THR A 484 -19.84 24.80 12.18
CA THR A 484 -19.89 26.14 12.79
C THR A 484 -21.18 26.86 12.38
N LYS A 485 -21.76 27.64 13.29
CA LYS A 485 -22.97 28.41 13.03
C LYS A 485 -22.68 29.81 12.49
#